data_AF-A0A174AS86-F1
#
_entry.id   AF-A0A174AS86-F1
#
_cell.length_a   1.000
_cell.length_b   1.000
_cell.length_c   1.000
_cell.angle_alpha   90.00
_cell.angle_beta   90.00
_cell.angle_gamma   90.00
#
_symmetry.space_group_name_H-M   'P 1'
#
loop_
_entity.id
_entity.type
_entity.pdbx_description
1 polymer ?
#
loop_
_entity_poly.entity_id
_entity_poly.type
_entity_poly.pdbx_seq_one_letter_code
_entity_poly.pdbx_strand_id
1 'polypeptide(L)'
;MKKIKYYLAIITLCIATLMITETLPLNLGTYTVQAKASTSTKRKAQKAYRKFLTQRKYRYFTLWDIDKDGLKELLVTDGKERVGNSPTRAYVYTYTRGKMRYAGEIGSPMSGISYNRVTKRLHASWGGCGNVEYWYYTLTKNKKVKQVMCGAYVNGVKNGNIQYKCLYNGKRISYKRWDQITRKWIKQTSDLKYYRNTSSNRKNNMKM
;
A
#
# COMPACT_ATOMS: atom_id res chain seq x y z
N MET A 1 61.85 -14.95 20.00
CA MET A 1 60.70 -15.39 19.15
C MET A 1 59.40 -15.73 19.91
N LYS A 2 59.39 -16.03 21.21
CA LYS A 2 58.14 -16.36 21.94
C LYS A 2 57.18 -15.16 22.15
N LYS A 3 57.71 -13.95 22.39
CA LYS A 3 56.88 -12.74 22.58
C LYS A 3 56.09 -12.32 21.34
N ILE A 4 56.68 -12.44 20.15
CA ILE A 4 56.03 -12.08 18.87
C ILE A 4 54.83 -13.00 18.57
N LYS A 5 54.95 -14.30 18.86
CA LYS A 5 53.84 -15.27 18.72
C LYS A 5 52.67 -14.99 19.67
N TYR A 6 52.96 -14.47 20.87
CA TYR A 6 51.94 -14.12 21.86
C TYR A 6 51.12 -12.90 21.42
N TYR A 7 51.76 -11.86 20.88
CA TYR A 7 51.05 -10.69 20.33
C TYR A 7 50.25 -11.03 19.08
N LEU A 8 50.77 -11.90 18.20
CA LEU A 8 50.01 -12.40 17.04
C LEU A 8 48.76 -13.18 17.48
N ALA A 9 48.86 -14.03 18.51
CA ALA A 9 47.70 -14.75 19.03
C ALA A 9 46.63 -13.80 19.62
N ILE A 10 47.03 -12.76 20.35
CA ILE A 10 46.10 -11.75 20.90
C ILE A 10 45.43 -10.95 19.77
N ILE A 11 46.18 -10.51 18.76
CA ILE A 11 45.62 -9.78 17.62
C ILE A 11 44.63 -10.67 16.85
N THR A 12 44.95 -11.95 16.64
CA THR A 12 44.06 -12.89 15.95
C THR A 12 42.79 -13.17 16.77
N LEU A 13 42.90 -13.25 18.10
CA LEU A 13 41.76 -13.42 19.01
C LEU A 13 40.87 -12.16 19.05
N CYS A 14 41.45 -10.96 19.00
CA CYS A 14 40.70 -9.70 18.90
C CYS A 14 39.97 -9.55 17.56
N ILE A 15 40.56 -10.00 16.46
CA ILE A 15 39.91 -10.01 15.14
C ILE A 15 38.77 -11.05 15.12
N ALA A 16 38.97 -12.21 15.75
CA ALA A 16 37.93 -13.25 15.85
C ALA A 16 36.74 -12.81 16.72
N THR A 17 36.95 -12.04 17.80
CA THR A 17 35.85 -11.50 18.62
C THR A 17 35.13 -10.31 17.98
N LEU A 18 35.80 -9.53 17.12
CA LEU A 18 35.15 -8.50 16.29
C LEU A 18 34.24 -9.10 15.21
N MET A 19 34.56 -10.29 14.70
CA MET A 19 33.79 -10.98 13.66
C MET A 19 32.58 -11.78 14.18
N ILE A 20 32.44 -11.90 15.51
CA ILE A 20 31.24 -12.44 16.18
C ILE A 20 30.54 -11.29 16.91
N THR A 21 30.32 -10.19 16.22
CA THR A 21 29.14 -9.39 16.52
C THR A 21 28.07 -9.86 15.57
N GLU A 22 27.18 -10.72 16.08
CA GLU A 22 25.87 -10.88 15.46
C GLU A 22 25.34 -9.46 15.23
N THR A 23 25.25 -9.08 13.97
CA THR A 23 24.54 -7.87 13.59
C THR A 23 23.08 -8.13 13.95
N LEU A 24 22.73 -7.85 15.20
CA LEU A 24 21.38 -7.43 15.54
C LEU A 24 21.01 -6.42 14.46
N PRO A 25 19.89 -6.58 13.75
CA PRO A 25 19.42 -5.54 12.88
C PRO A 25 19.07 -4.36 13.80
N LEU A 26 20.05 -3.48 14.01
CA LEU A 26 19.84 -2.11 14.36
C LEU A 26 18.80 -1.62 13.34
N ASN A 27 17.57 -1.47 13.82
CA ASN A 27 16.52 -0.70 13.17
C ASN A 27 16.97 0.77 13.16
N LEU A 28 18.10 1.06 12.51
CA LEU A 28 18.34 2.34 11.88
C LEU A 28 17.21 2.45 10.87
N GLY A 29 16.15 3.14 11.27
CA GLY A 29 15.03 3.45 10.38
C GLY A 29 15.62 4.06 9.14
N THR A 30 15.75 3.27 8.08
CA THR A 30 16.21 3.74 6.79
C THR A 30 15.17 4.76 6.36
N TYR A 31 15.47 6.05 6.56
CA TYR A 31 14.75 7.13 5.93
C TYR A 31 15.01 6.99 4.45
N THR A 32 14.21 6.17 3.77
CA THR A 32 14.22 6.09 2.32
C THR A 32 13.81 7.47 1.82
N VAL A 33 14.79 8.28 1.40
CA VAL A 33 14.55 9.55 0.73
C VAL A 33 13.93 9.22 -0.62
N GLN A 34 12.60 9.27 -0.69
CA GLN A 34 11.89 9.13 -1.94
C GLN A 34 12.03 10.44 -2.72
N ALA A 35 12.65 10.37 -3.90
CA ALA A 35 12.78 11.50 -4.80
C ALA A 35 11.38 12.05 -5.13
N LYS A 36 11.17 13.34 -4.87
CA LYS A 36 9.90 14.00 -5.19
C LYS A 36 9.78 14.21 -6.69
N ALA A 37 8.56 14.05 -7.20
CA ALA A 37 8.30 14.34 -8.60
C ALA A 37 8.47 15.84 -8.89
N SER A 38 9.05 16.15 -10.05
CA SER A 38 9.29 17.54 -10.45
C SER A 38 7.97 18.31 -10.60
N THR A 39 8.00 19.60 -10.26
CA THR A 39 6.85 20.51 -10.38
C THR A 39 6.29 20.54 -11.81
N SER A 40 7.16 20.49 -12.82
CA SER A 40 6.75 20.42 -14.24
C SER A 40 5.94 19.15 -14.54
N THR A 41 6.39 17.98 -14.06
CA THR A 41 5.67 16.71 -14.24
C THR A 41 4.31 16.74 -13.57
N LYS A 42 4.24 17.24 -12.33
CA LYS A 42 2.98 17.40 -11.58
C LYS A 42 1.98 18.30 -12.31
N ARG A 43 2.43 19.45 -12.85
CA ARG A 43 1.59 20.35 -13.67
C ARG A 43 1.09 19.68 -14.94
N LYS A 44 1.93 18.93 -15.65
CA LYS A 44 1.54 18.18 -16.86
C LYS A 44 0.51 17.08 -16.55
N ALA A 45 0.71 16.31 -15.47
CA ALA A 45 -0.23 15.31 -15.01
C ALA A 45 -1.59 15.92 -14.65
N GLN A 46 -1.59 17.01 -13.87
CA GLN A 46 -2.80 17.75 -13.50
C GLN A 46 -3.57 18.23 -14.74
N LYS A 47 -2.89 18.77 -15.76
CA LYS A 47 -3.52 19.18 -17.03
C LYS A 47 -4.13 17.99 -17.76
N ALA A 48 -3.41 16.87 -17.84
CA ALA A 48 -3.89 15.64 -18.48
C ALA A 48 -5.14 15.08 -17.78
N TYR A 49 -5.13 14.99 -16.45
CA TYR A 49 -6.27 14.50 -15.66
C TYR A 49 -7.50 15.39 -15.80
N ARG A 50 -7.33 16.73 -15.78
CA ARG A 50 -8.43 17.66 -16.01
C ARG A 50 -9.06 17.48 -17.39
N LYS A 51 -8.23 17.37 -18.45
CA LYS A 51 -8.71 17.11 -19.81
C LYS A 51 -9.49 15.79 -19.87
N PHE A 52 -8.92 14.73 -19.29
CA PHE A 52 -9.55 13.42 -19.23
C PHE A 52 -10.92 13.43 -18.54
N LEU A 53 -11.02 14.05 -17.37
CA LEU A 53 -12.29 14.13 -16.62
C LEU A 53 -13.36 15.01 -17.29
N THR A 54 -12.96 15.98 -18.11
CA THR A 54 -13.90 16.73 -18.95
C THR A 54 -14.44 15.86 -20.08
N GLN A 55 -13.60 15.03 -20.69
CA GLN A 55 -13.97 14.16 -21.82
C GLN A 55 -14.74 12.90 -21.37
N ARG A 56 -14.30 12.27 -20.28
CA ARG A 56 -14.91 11.07 -19.70
C ARG A 56 -15.77 11.50 -18.53
N LYS A 57 -17.10 11.37 -18.71
CA LYS A 57 -18.13 11.82 -17.76
C LYS A 57 -18.26 10.93 -16.50
N TYR A 58 -17.15 10.48 -15.91
CA TYR A 58 -17.18 9.79 -14.62
C TYR A 58 -17.84 10.68 -13.57
N ARG A 59 -18.64 10.10 -12.66
CA ARG A 59 -19.42 10.87 -11.68
C ARG A 59 -18.55 11.49 -10.59
N TYR A 60 -17.53 10.77 -10.13
CA TYR A 60 -16.65 11.19 -9.04
C TYR A 60 -15.17 10.94 -9.34
N PHE A 61 -14.30 11.73 -8.72
CA PHE A 61 -12.85 11.54 -8.78
C PHE A 61 -12.16 11.85 -7.44
N THR A 62 -10.94 11.35 -7.27
CA THR A 62 -10.02 11.75 -6.21
C THR A 62 -8.57 11.52 -6.65
N LEU A 63 -7.61 11.95 -5.81
CA LEU A 63 -6.19 11.75 -6.02
C LEU A 63 -5.61 10.85 -4.91
N TRP A 64 -4.79 9.89 -5.30
CA TRP A 64 -4.12 8.96 -4.40
C TRP A 64 -2.62 9.16 -4.52
N ASP A 65 -1.90 9.37 -3.41
CA ASP A 65 -0.43 9.53 -3.41
C ASP A 65 0.22 8.25 -2.86
N ILE A 66 0.23 7.19 -3.66
CA ILE A 66 0.69 5.87 -3.21
C ILE A 66 2.22 5.82 -3.05
N ASP A 67 2.92 6.48 -3.96
CA ASP A 67 4.38 6.49 -3.99
C ASP A 67 4.98 7.59 -3.12
N LYS A 68 4.16 8.48 -2.55
CA LYS A 68 4.56 9.57 -1.65
C LYS A 68 5.58 10.53 -2.28
N ASP A 69 5.59 10.61 -3.60
CA ASP A 69 6.45 11.51 -4.38
C ASP A 69 5.73 12.82 -4.75
N GLY A 70 4.43 12.93 -4.43
CA GLY A 70 3.55 14.05 -4.76
C GLY A 70 3.01 14.01 -6.18
N LEU A 71 3.36 13.03 -7.01
CA LEU A 71 2.71 12.77 -8.29
C LEU A 71 1.60 11.75 -8.10
N LYS A 72 0.42 12.27 -7.78
CA LYS A 72 -0.73 11.44 -7.41
C LYS A 72 -1.34 10.71 -8.60
N GLU A 73 -1.85 9.52 -8.35
CA GLU A 73 -2.72 8.77 -9.24
C GLU A 73 -4.14 9.33 -9.23
N LEU A 74 -4.78 9.34 -10.40
CA LEU A 74 -6.18 9.70 -10.53
C LEU A 74 -7.06 8.47 -10.31
N LEU A 75 -8.00 8.58 -9.38
CA LEU A 75 -9.05 7.60 -9.15
C LEU A 75 -10.38 8.15 -9.63
N VAL A 76 -11.14 7.36 -10.38
CA VAL A 76 -12.46 7.73 -10.90
C VAL A 76 -13.49 6.63 -10.69
N THR A 77 -14.74 7.01 -10.48
CA THR A 77 -15.85 6.08 -10.28
C THR A 77 -17.18 6.71 -10.68
N ASP A 78 -18.13 5.89 -11.12
CA ASP A 78 -19.50 6.32 -11.42
C ASP A 78 -20.41 6.32 -10.18
N GLY A 79 -19.91 5.83 -9.05
CA GLY A 79 -20.58 5.94 -7.75
C GLY A 79 -21.92 5.18 -7.66
N LYS A 80 -22.12 4.15 -8.49
CA LYS A 80 -23.37 3.38 -8.52
C LYS A 80 -23.52 2.42 -7.34
N GLU A 81 -22.42 2.05 -6.69
CA GLU A 81 -22.42 1.10 -5.59
C GLU A 81 -21.58 1.68 -4.44
N ARG A 82 -22.21 1.88 -3.29
CA ARG A 82 -21.57 2.33 -2.06
C ARG A 82 -21.84 1.30 -0.96
N VAL A 83 -20.79 0.97 -0.23
CA VAL A 83 -20.93 0.34 1.09
C VAL A 83 -20.47 1.41 2.08
N GLY A 84 -21.42 1.96 2.84
CA GLY A 84 -21.20 3.16 3.64
C GLY A 84 -20.87 4.39 2.78
N ASN A 85 -19.80 5.11 3.12
CA ASN A 85 -19.37 6.36 2.46
C ASN A 85 -18.37 6.17 1.31
N SER A 86 -17.98 4.94 1.01
CA SER A 86 -16.93 4.63 0.05
C SER A 86 -17.47 3.97 -1.22
N PRO A 87 -16.86 4.23 -2.39
CA PRO A 87 -17.22 3.50 -3.60
C PRO A 87 -16.82 2.02 -3.47
N THR A 88 -17.60 1.12 -4.06
CA THR A 88 -17.23 -0.31 -4.19
C THR A 88 -16.21 -0.56 -5.31
N ARG A 89 -16.05 0.41 -6.21
CA ARG A 89 -15.15 0.33 -7.37
C ARG A 89 -14.56 1.69 -7.74
N ALA A 90 -13.29 1.72 -8.10
CA ALA A 90 -12.58 2.86 -8.68
C ALA A 90 -11.57 2.41 -9.75
N TYR A 91 -11.50 3.16 -10.84
CA TYR A 91 -10.51 2.98 -11.90
C TYR A 91 -9.32 3.89 -11.65
N VAL A 92 -8.11 3.35 -11.75
CA VAL A 92 -6.86 4.05 -11.45
C VAL A 92 -6.15 4.42 -12.74
N TYR A 93 -5.70 5.68 -12.81
CA TYR A 93 -4.88 6.20 -13.90
C TYR A 93 -3.60 6.80 -13.33
N THR A 94 -2.47 6.45 -13.93
CA THR A 94 -1.14 6.96 -13.59
C THR A 94 -0.64 7.90 -14.68
N TYR A 95 0.24 8.83 -14.34
CA TYR A 95 0.96 9.66 -15.32
C TYR A 95 2.42 9.24 -15.39
N THR A 96 2.81 8.59 -16.49
CA THR A 96 4.13 7.99 -16.66
C THR A 96 4.67 8.27 -18.05
N ARG A 97 5.96 8.58 -18.15
CA ARG A 97 6.63 8.86 -19.44
C ARG A 97 5.86 9.90 -20.28
N GLY A 98 5.39 10.96 -19.64
CA GLY A 98 4.66 12.06 -20.28
C GLY A 98 3.20 11.76 -20.68
N LYS A 99 2.67 10.58 -20.36
CA LYS A 99 1.31 10.16 -20.78
C LYS A 99 0.51 9.61 -19.61
N MET A 100 -0.79 9.89 -19.61
CA MET A 100 -1.74 9.23 -18.72
C MET A 100 -2.00 7.81 -19.21
N ARG A 101 -2.02 6.84 -18.31
CA ARG A 101 -2.24 5.42 -18.61
C ARG A 101 -3.19 4.80 -17.60
N TYR A 102 -4.06 3.91 -18.08
CA TYR A 102 -4.85 3.06 -17.19
C TYR A 102 -3.92 2.10 -16.42
N ALA A 103 -4.02 2.14 -15.09
CA ALA A 103 -3.19 1.37 -14.18
C ALA A 103 -3.89 0.10 -13.69
N GLY A 104 -5.21 0.09 -13.64
CA GLY A 104 -6.02 -1.04 -13.19
C GLY A 104 -7.21 -0.58 -12.36
N GLU A 105 -7.85 -1.53 -11.70
CA GLU A 105 -9.06 -1.32 -10.92
C GLU A 105 -8.80 -1.58 -9.45
N ILE A 106 -9.52 -0.85 -8.60
CA ILE A 106 -9.66 -1.07 -7.17
C ILE A 106 -11.13 -1.39 -6.96
N GLY A 107 -11.50 -2.58 -6.49
CA GLY A 107 -12.93 -2.82 -6.27
C GLY A 107 -13.39 -4.24 -6.00
N SER A 108 -14.72 -4.32 -5.81
CA SER A 108 -15.56 -5.45 -5.39
C SER A 108 -15.43 -6.00 -3.95
N PRO A 109 -15.03 -5.22 -2.91
CA PRO A 109 -15.15 -5.69 -1.54
C PRO A 109 -16.57 -5.55 -0.98
N MET A 110 -16.96 -6.48 -0.11
CA MET A 110 -18.21 -6.43 0.65
C MET A 110 -18.30 -5.21 1.58
N SER A 111 -17.17 -4.70 2.06
CA SER A 111 -17.08 -3.65 3.08
C SER A 111 -16.77 -2.24 2.52
N GLY A 112 -16.69 -2.10 1.19
CA GLY A 112 -16.25 -0.86 0.54
C GLY A 112 -14.72 -0.65 0.61
N ILE A 113 -14.24 0.40 -0.05
CA ILE A 113 -12.81 0.75 -0.10
C ILE A 113 -12.48 1.76 1.01
N SER A 114 -11.52 1.44 1.87
CA SER A 114 -11.06 2.32 2.95
C SER A 114 -9.64 2.84 2.70
N TYR A 115 -9.23 3.89 3.41
CA TYR A 115 -7.89 4.48 3.24
C TYR A 115 -7.09 4.43 4.54
N ASN A 116 -5.87 3.90 4.46
CA ASN A 116 -4.96 3.87 5.58
C ASN A 116 -4.12 5.15 5.62
N ARG A 117 -4.33 5.98 6.66
CA ARG A 117 -3.69 7.30 6.77
C ARG A 117 -2.17 7.26 6.96
N VAL A 118 -1.62 6.14 7.42
CA VAL A 118 -0.20 5.96 7.72
C VAL A 118 0.53 5.41 6.49
N THR A 119 0.03 4.32 5.91
CA THR A 119 0.66 3.69 4.76
C THR A 119 0.32 4.39 3.45
N LYS A 120 -0.72 5.25 3.46
CA LYS A 120 -1.28 5.95 2.28
C LYS A 120 -1.83 4.96 1.24
N ARG A 121 -2.24 3.76 1.67
CA ARG A 121 -2.77 2.72 0.80
C ARG A 121 -4.29 2.62 0.90
N LEU A 122 -4.90 2.15 -0.16
CA LEU A 122 -6.31 1.78 -0.18
C LEU A 122 -6.43 0.34 0.30
N HIS A 123 -7.35 0.12 1.24
CA HIS A 123 -7.60 -1.15 1.90
C HIS A 123 -9.02 -1.60 1.61
N ALA A 124 -9.24 -2.89 1.70
CA ALA A 124 -10.53 -3.50 1.47
C ALA A 124 -10.59 -4.82 2.24
N SER A 125 -11.82 -5.28 2.51
CA SER A 125 -12.03 -6.55 3.18
C SER A 125 -13.28 -7.29 2.70
N TRP A 126 -13.23 -8.60 2.87
CA TRP A 126 -14.32 -9.52 2.62
C TRP A 126 -14.34 -10.58 3.73
N GLY A 127 -15.52 -11.08 4.07
CA GLY A 127 -15.67 -12.17 5.03
C GLY A 127 -16.88 -13.02 4.67
N GLY A 128 -16.77 -14.32 4.89
CA GLY A 128 -17.82 -15.28 4.58
C GLY A 128 -17.42 -16.73 4.90
N CYS A 129 -18.37 -17.53 5.36
CA CYS A 129 -18.16 -18.96 5.69
C CYS A 129 -16.97 -19.22 6.64
N GLY A 130 -16.74 -18.32 7.60
CA GLY A 130 -15.62 -18.38 8.54
C GLY A 130 -14.28 -17.85 7.99
N ASN A 131 -14.17 -17.56 6.70
CA ASN A 131 -12.98 -16.94 6.12
C ASN A 131 -13.02 -15.42 6.29
N VAL A 132 -11.84 -14.82 6.49
CA VAL A 132 -11.69 -13.36 6.61
C VAL A 132 -10.51 -12.90 5.76
N GLU A 133 -10.78 -12.03 4.81
CA GLU A 133 -9.78 -11.47 3.91
C GLU A 133 -9.67 -9.97 4.09
N TYR A 134 -8.45 -9.50 4.34
CA TYR A 134 -8.08 -8.11 4.18
C TYR A 134 -7.07 -7.99 3.04
N TRP A 135 -7.08 -6.87 2.34
CA TRP A 135 -6.02 -6.56 1.39
C TRP A 135 -5.79 -5.07 1.29
N TYR A 136 -4.65 -4.72 0.68
CA TYR A 136 -4.40 -3.36 0.24
C TYR A 136 -3.95 -3.33 -1.21
N TYR A 137 -4.10 -2.16 -1.82
CA TYR A 137 -3.66 -1.88 -3.18
C TYR A 137 -2.34 -1.11 -3.15
N THR A 138 -1.46 -1.45 -4.08
CA THR A 138 -0.20 -0.77 -4.36
C THR A 138 0.03 -0.73 -5.87
N LEU A 139 1.16 -0.18 -6.31
CA LEU A 139 1.57 -0.20 -7.70
C LEU A 139 2.77 -1.13 -7.89
N THR A 140 2.79 -1.84 -9.01
CA THR A 140 4.00 -2.51 -9.51
C THR A 140 5.03 -1.49 -9.99
N LYS A 141 6.27 -1.93 -10.25
CA LYS A 141 7.30 -1.10 -10.89
C LYS A 141 6.83 -0.47 -12.20
N ASN A 142 5.94 -1.16 -12.93
CA ASN A 142 5.34 -0.69 -14.19
C ASN A 142 4.07 0.16 -13.99
N LYS A 143 3.81 0.62 -12.76
CA LYS A 143 2.68 1.50 -12.42
C LYS A 143 1.32 0.88 -12.75
N LYS A 144 1.22 -0.43 -12.57
CA LYS A 144 -0.04 -1.19 -12.60
C LYS A 144 -0.52 -1.48 -11.19
N VAL A 145 -1.83 -1.41 -10.97
CA VAL A 145 -2.45 -1.75 -9.68
C VAL A 145 -2.13 -3.20 -9.33
N LYS A 146 -1.71 -3.42 -8.09
CA LYS A 146 -1.45 -4.72 -7.49
C LYS A 146 -2.19 -4.83 -6.18
N GLN A 147 -2.90 -5.92 -6.00
CA GLN A 147 -3.52 -6.30 -4.73
C GLN A 147 -2.54 -7.13 -3.89
N VAL A 148 -2.47 -6.84 -2.59
CA VAL A 148 -1.68 -7.61 -1.62
C VAL A 148 -2.60 -8.15 -0.54
N MET A 149 -2.79 -9.47 -0.56
CA MET A 149 -3.69 -10.19 0.34
C MET A 149 -3.12 -10.39 1.75
N CYS A 150 -4.00 -10.36 2.74
CA CYS A 150 -3.80 -10.73 4.14
C CYS A 150 -5.06 -11.49 4.62
N GLY A 151 -5.09 -12.80 4.38
CA GLY A 151 -6.27 -13.64 4.61
C GLY A 151 -6.07 -14.64 5.75
N ALA A 152 -7.16 -14.98 6.43
CA ALA A 152 -7.29 -16.11 7.34
C ALA A 152 -8.39 -17.03 6.80
N TYR A 153 -8.02 -18.26 6.48
CA TYR A 153 -8.89 -19.24 5.85
C TYR A 153 -9.11 -20.42 6.80
N VAL A 154 -10.35 -20.86 6.96
CA VAL A 154 -10.67 -22.03 7.79
C VAL A 154 -9.94 -23.26 7.22
N ASN A 155 -9.24 -23.97 8.10
CA ASN A 155 -8.39 -25.13 7.77
C ASN A 155 -8.73 -26.34 8.65
N GLY A 156 -9.93 -26.37 9.22
CA GLY A 156 -10.43 -27.46 10.08
C GLY A 156 -10.65 -27.02 11.53
N VAL A 157 -10.94 -28.00 12.38
CA VAL A 157 -11.20 -27.82 13.81
C VAL A 157 -10.29 -28.76 14.60
N LYS A 158 -9.66 -28.25 15.66
CA LYS A 158 -8.86 -29.06 16.60
C LYS A 158 -9.32 -28.77 18.02
N ASN A 159 -9.71 -29.81 18.75
CA ASN A 159 -10.22 -29.71 20.12
C ASN A 159 -11.36 -28.68 20.24
N GLY A 160 -12.33 -28.72 19.33
CA GLY A 160 -13.44 -27.76 19.27
C GLY A 160 -13.08 -26.35 18.76
N ASN A 161 -11.80 -26.04 18.51
CA ASN A 161 -11.36 -24.73 18.08
C ASN A 161 -11.05 -24.68 16.57
N ILE A 162 -11.62 -23.70 15.88
CA ILE A 162 -11.36 -23.44 14.45
C ILE A 162 -9.88 -23.13 14.25
N GLN A 163 -9.27 -23.82 13.28
CA GLN A 163 -7.90 -23.60 12.84
C GLN A 163 -7.89 -22.74 11.58
N TYR A 164 -6.98 -21.78 11.53
CA TYR A 164 -6.83 -20.89 10.39
C TYR A 164 -5.50 -21.12 9.67
N LYS A 165 -5.57 -21.21 8.34
CA LYS A 165 -4.43 -20.99 7.45
C LYS A 165 -4.35 -19.50 7.14
N CYS A 166 -3.39 -18.81 7.73
CA CYS A 166 -3.19 -17.38 7.49
C CYS A 166 -2.12 -17.14 6.43
N LEU A 167 -2.39 -16.22 5.52
CA LEU A 167 -1.50 -15.84 4.42
C LEU A 167 -1.31 -14.32 4.38
N TYR A 168 -0.08 -13.87 4.13
CA TYR A 168 0.25 -12.48 3.82
C TYR A 168 1.11 -12.42 2.57
N ASN A 169 0.63 -11.73 1.54
CA ASN A 169 1.27 -11.62 0.22
C ASN A 169 1.69 -13.02 -0.31
N GLY A 170 0.78 -14.00 -0.20
CA GLY A 170 1.00 -15.38 -0.62
C GLY A 170 1.85 -16.24 0.32
N LYS A 171 2.43 -15.68 1.38
CA LYS A 171 3.30 -16.41 2.33
C LYS A 171 2.54 -16.78 3.59
N ARG A 172 2.77 -17.99 4.11
CA ARG A 172 2.16 -18.45 5.37
C ARG A 172 2.66 -17.61 6.55
N ILE A 173 1.73 -17.22 7.41
CA ILE A 173 2.00 -16.52 8.67
C ILE A 173 1.20 -17.16 9.81
N SER A 174 1.55 -16.87 11.05
CA SER A 174 0.76 -17.29 12.22
C SER A 174 -0.52 -16.47 12.34
N TYR A 175 -1.55 -17.04 12.99
CA TYR A 175 -2.79 -16.33 13.31
C TYR A 175 -2.54 -15.06 14.14
N LYS A 176 -1.66 -15.15 15.15
CA LYS A 176 -1.23 -13.99 15.95
C LYS A 176 -0.65 -12.89 15.09
N ARG A 177 0.16 -13.22 14.08
CA ARG A 177 0.74 -12.23 13.16
C ARG A 177 -0.33 -11.62 12.25
N TRP A 178 -1.26 -12.43 11.77
CA TRP A 178 -2.39 -11.96 10.97
C TRP A 178 -3.23 -10.95 11.77
N ASP A 179 -3.64 -11.30 13.00
CA ASP A 179 -4.43 -10.43 13.89
C ASP A 179 -3.71 -9.10 14.20
N GLN A 180 -2.40 -9.14 14.46
CA GLN A 180 -1.61 -7.92 14.65
C GLN A 180 -1.64 -6.99 13.42
N ILE A 181 -1.50 -7.55 12.22
CA ILE A 181 -1.49 -6.79 10.96
C ILE A 181 -2.87 -6.18 10.72
N THR A 182 -3.94 -6.99 10.82
CA THR A 182 -5.31 -6.55 10.52
C THR A 182 -5.81 -5.53 11.54
N ARG A 183 -5.60 -5.74 12.84
CA ARG A 183 -5.92 -4.74 13.89
C ARG A 183 -5.19 -3.42 13.65
N LYS A 184 -3.92 -3.47 13.26
CA LYS A 184 -3.15 -2.26 12.92
C LYS A 184 -3.76 -1.53 11.72
N TRP A 185 -4.16 -2.26 10.67
CA TRP A 185 -4.81 -1.66 9.51
C TRP A 185 -6.14 -1.01 9.87
N ILE A 186 -6.98 -1.69 10.65
CA ILE A 186 -8.28 -1.18 11.10
C ILE A 186 -8.10 0.12 11.90
N LYS A 187 -7.21 0.14 12.90
CA LYS A 187 -6.93 1.34 13.73
C LYS A 187 -6.43 2.55 12.93
N GLN A 188 -5.85 2.32 11.75
CA GLN A 188 -5.28 3.35 10.89
C GLN A 188 -6.21 3.77 9.74
N THR A 189 -7.44 3.26 9.74
CA THR A 189 -8.43 3.52 8.71
C THR A 189 -8.95 4.96 8.79
N SER A 190 -9.30 5.49 7.63
CA SER A 190 -9.91 6.80 7.40
C SER A 190 -10.63 6.78 6.05
N ASP A 191 -11.48 7.78 5.82
CA ASP A 191 -12.17 7.93 4.54
C ASP A 191 -11.28 8.67 3.53
N LEU A 192 -11.23 8.17 2.30
CA LEU A 192 -10.69 8.94 1.18
C LEU A 192 -11.81 9.72 0.52
N LYS A 193 -11.74 11.05 0.60
CA LYS A 193 -12.77 11.92 0.03
C LYS A 193 -12.78 11.83 -1.50
N TYR A 194 -13.96 11.58 -2.05
CA TYR A 194 -14.25 11.70 -3.48
C TYR A 194 -15.01 13.00 -3.76
N TYR A 195 -14.72 13.61 -4.90
CA TYR A 195 -15.33 14.85 -5.35
C TYR A 195 -16.20 14.58 -6.57
N ARG A 196 -17.39 15.19 -6.63
CA ARG A 196 -18.22 15.16 -7.83
C ARG A 196 -17.44 15.77 -8.99
N ASN A 197 -17.48 15.17 -10.16
CA ASN A 197 -16.76 15.64 -11.34
C ASN A 197 -17.42 16.88 -11.96
N THR A 198 -17.24 18.04 -11.32
CA THR A 198 -17.69 19.35 -11.81
C THR A 198 -16.48 20.21 -12.17
N SER A 199 -16.68 21.24 -12.99
CA SER A 199 -15.61 22.18 -13.37
C SER A 199 -14.96 22.83 -12.15
N SER A 200 -15.77 23.24 -11.16
CA SER A 200 -15.28 23.80 -9.89
C SER A 200 -14.40 22.82 -9.12
N ASN A 201 -14.86 21.57 -8.96
CA ASN A 201 -14.08 20.56 -8.24
C ASN A 201 -12.78 20.19 -8.97
N ARG A 202 -12.79 20.09 -10.31
CA ARG A 202 -11.57 19.86 -11.12
C ARG A 202 -10.55 21.00 -10.97
N LYS A 203 -11.01 22.24 -10.76
CA LYS A 203 -10.14 23.40 -10.47
C LYS A 203 -9.51 23.28 -9.08
N ASN A 204 -10.34 23.04 -8.06
CA ASN A 204 -9.95 23.19 -6.65
C ASN A 204 -9.30 21.95 -6.02
N ASN A 205 -9.67 20.75 -6.46
CA ASN A 205 -9.31 19.49 -5.79
C ASN A 205 -8.29 18.62 -6.55
N MET A 206 -7.72 19.13 -7.65
CA MET A 206 -6.69 18.43 -8.44
C MET A 206 -5.27 18.83 -8.02
N LYS A 207 -5.00 18.95 -6.70
CA LYS A 207 -3.69 19.39 -6.19
C LYS A 207 -2.74 18.20 -6.04
N MET A 208 -1.57 18.30 -6.67
CA MET A 208 -0.48 17.32 -6.63
C MET A 208 0.42 17.58 -5.43
#